data_AF-A0A3M4KVJ0-F1
#
_entry.id   AF-A0A3M4KVJ0-F1
#
_cell.length_a   1.000
_cell.length_b   1.000
_cell.length_c   1.000
_cell.angle_alpha   90.00
_cell.angle_beta   90.00
_cell.angle_gamma   90.00
#
_symmetry.space_group_name_H-M   'P 1'
#
loop_
_entity.id
_entity.type
_entity.pdbx_description
1 polymer ?
#
loop_
_entity_poly.entity_id
_entity_poly.type
_entity_poly.pdbx_seq_one_letter_code
_entity_poly.pdbx_strand_id
1 'polypeptide(L)'
;REQHTRKYKAVSYQKVAQNLNQMKGCLAAGYPFVIGFSVYESFESKKVAQTGHAPMPGPHEKMLGGHCVLAVGYNDAHQHFILRNSWGTGWGMEGYFTLPYSYLLDENLSTDFWTIRVVAA
;
A
#
# COMPACT_ATOMS: atom_id res chain seq x y z
N ARG A 1 -0.59 -0.94 -33.01
CA ARG A 1 -0.34 -0.66 -31.58
C ARG A 1 -1.12 0.62 -31.23
N GLU A 2 -1.79 0.64 -30.08
CA GLU A 2 -2.29 1.83 -29.35
C GLU A 2 -3.60 2.52 -29.79
N GLN A 3 -4.73 2.12 -29.19
CA GLN A 3 -5.97 2.93 -29.06
C GLN A 3 -6.68 2.79 -27.68
N HIS A 4 -6.00 2.34 -26.62
CA HIS A 4 -6.66 2.05 -25.33
C HIS A 4 -6.74 3.26 -24.37
N THR A 5 -5.96 4.33 -24.57
CA THR A 5 -5.78 5.44 -23.62
C THR A 5 -6.83 6.55 -23.67
N ARG A 6 -7.76 6.53 -24.64
CA ARG A 6 -8.72 7.64 -24.85
C ARG A 6 -10.03 7.55 -24.06
N LYS A 7 -10.37 6.40 -23.46
CA LYS A 7 -11.70 6.17 -22.85
C LYS A 7 -11.85 6.71 -21.42
N TYR A 8 -10.77 7.04 -20.74
CA TYR A 8 -10.79 7.43 -19.31
C TYR A 8 -10.00 8.72 -19.13
N LYS A 9 -10.69 9.87 -19.19
CA LYS A 9 -10.10 11.21 -18.97
C LYS A 9 -10.90 12.02 -17.96
N ALA A 10 -10.18 12.90 -17.27
CA ALA A 10 -10.52 13.70 -16.08
C ALA A 10 -10.50 12.90 -14.76
N VAL A 11 -9.29 12.61 -14.29
CA VAL A 11 -9.02 12.10 -12.94
C VAL A 11 -8.21 13.17 -12.22
N SER A 12 -8.72 13.67 -11.09
CA SER A 12 -7.89 14.44 -10.16
C SER A 12 -7.06 13.45 -9.35
N TYR A 13 -5.81 13.76 -9.09
CA TYR A 13 -4.98 13.01 -8.16
C TYR A 13 -4.54 13.93 -7.04
N GLN A 14 -4.46 13.39 -5.83
CA GLN A 14 -4.12 14.16 -4.63
C GLN A 14 -3.09 13.39 -3.83
N LYS A 15 -2.10 14.11 -3.29
CA LYS A 15 -1.15 13.55 -2.34
C LYS A 15 -1.88 13.32 -1.02
N VAL A 16 -1.76 12.13 -0.46
CA VAL A 16 -2.18 11.85 0.91
C VAL A 16 -1.00 12.18 1.81
N ALA A 17 -1.21 12.99 2.84
CA ALA A 17 -0.12 13.28 3.78
C ALA A 17 0.30 11.99 4.50
N GLN A 18 1.60 11.85 4.79
CA GLN A 18 2.13 10.73 5.57
C GLN A 18 1.80 10.91 7.06
N ASN A 19 0.51 10.84 7.36
CA ASN A 19 -0.07 11.07 8.66
C ASN A 19 -1.20 10.09 8.85
N LEU A 20 -1.21 9.40 10.00
CA LEU A 20 -2.13 8.30 10.25
C LEU A 20 -3.60 8.70 10.07
N ASN A 21 -3.99 9.87 10.57
CA ASN A 21 -5.37 10.35 10.49
C ASN A 21 -5.75 10.72 9.06
N GLN A 22 -4.82 11.29 8.28
CA GLN A 22 -5.06 11.61 6.87
C GLN A 22 -5.19 10.36 6.00
N MET A 23 -4.33 9.35 6.22
CA MET A 23 -4.41 8.07 5.52
C MET A 23 -5.71 7.33 5.85
N LYS A 24 -6.06 7.22 7.14
CA LYS A 24 -7.32 6.61 7.57
C LYS A 24 -8.53 7.37 7.05
N GLY A 25 -8.49 8.71 7.11
CA GLY A 25 -9.55 9.56 6.58
C GLY A 25 -9.75 9.37 5.08
N CYS A 26 -8.67 9.22 4.30
CA CYS A 26 -8.74 8.92 2.87
C CYS A 26 -9.47 7.59 2.62
N LEU A 27 -9.10 6.53 3.35
CA LEU A 27 -9.71 5.21 3.22
C LEU A 27 -11.17 5.19 3.70
N ALA A 28 -11.45 5.85 4.82
CA ALA A 28 -12.80 5.97 5.39
C ALA A 28 -13.75 6.74 4.47
N ALA A 29 -13.23 7.71 3.71
CA ALA A 29 -13.98 8.42 2.67
C ALA A 29 -14.23 7.57 1.40
N GLY A 30 -13.76 6.31 1.36
CA GLY A 30 -13.95 5.40 0.24
C GLY A 30 -12.91 5.52 -0.87
N TYR A 31 -11.76 6.14 -0.59
CA TYR A 31 -10.72 6.37 -1.58
C TYR A 31 -9.45 5.60 -1.25
N PRO A 32 -9.21 4.46 -1.90
CA PRO A 32 -7.92 3.79 -1.90
C PRO A 32 -6.80 4.75 -2.34
N PHE A 33 -5.59 4.49 -1.87
CA PHE A 33 -4.40 5.23 -2.28
C PHE A 33 -3.24 4.28 -2.56
N VAL A 34 -2.42 4.64 -3.54
CA VAL A 34 -1.17 3.93 -3.83
C VAL A 34 -0.09 4.40 -2.89
N ILE A 35 0.85 3.51 -2.59
CA ILE A 35 2.04 3.79 -1.78
C ILE A 35 3.28 3.19 -2.44
N GLY A 36 4.42 3.85 -2.28
CA GLY A 36 5.73 3.22 -2.43
C GLY A 36 6.28 2.82 -1.07
N PHE A 37 6.87 1.63 -0.95
CA PHE A 37 7.56 1.21 0.27
C PHE A 37 8.82 0.40 -0.04
N SER A 38 9.80 0.51 0.85
CA SER A 38 11.02 -0.29 0.82
C SER A 38 10.70 -1.72 1.21
N VAL A 39 11.15 -2.70 0.42
CA VAL A 39 10.96 -4.14 0.67
C VAL A 39 12.24 -4.73 1.26
N TYR A 40 12.09 -5.49 2.34
CA TYR A 40 13.18 -6.20 3.00
C TYR A 40 12.99 -7.73 2.97
N GLU A 41 14.01 -8.50 3.34
CA GLU A 41 14.02 -9.97 3.32
C GLU A 41 12.86 -10.64 4.07
N SER A 42 12.45 -10.05 5.20
CA SER A 42 11.34 -10.50 6.05
C SER A 42 10.00 -10.38 5.32
N PHE A 43 9.83 -9.35 4.49
CA PHE A 43 8.65 -9.19 3.63
C PHE A 43 8.60 -10.26 2.53
N GLU A 44 9.74 -10.55 1.89
CA GLU A 44 9.88 -11.57 0.85
C GLU A 44 9.94 -13.01 1.41
N SER A 45 9.75 -13.18 2.73
CA SER A 45 9.81 -14.48 3.36
C SER A 45 8.64 -15.37 2.97
N LYS A 46 8.88 -16.70 2.97
CA LYS A 46 7.81 -17.70 2.77
C LYS A 46 6.67 -17.54 3.78
N LYS A 47 6.97 -17.09 5.00
CA LYS A 47 5.97 -16.85 6.04
C LYS A 47 5.00 -15.74 5.62
N VAL A 48 5.51 -14.62 5.11
CA VAL A 48 4.65 -13.52 4.63
C VAL A 48 3.91 -13.95 3.37
N ALA A 49 4.55 -14.67 2.46
CA ALA A 49 3.88 -15.22 1.28
C ALA A 49 2.71 -16.18 1.62
N GLN A 50 2.74 -16.84 2.78
CA GLN A 50 1.67 -17.74 3.23
C GLN A 50 0.61 -17.03 4.10
N THR A 51 1.01 -16.02 4.88
CA THR A 51 0.12 -15.41 5.89
C THR A 51 -0.38 -14.02 5.50
N GLY A 52 0.33 -13.32 4.63
CA GLY A 52 0.08 -11.91 4.32
C GLY A 52 0.40 -10.96 5.47
N HIS A 53 0.99 -11.40 6.57
CA HIS A 53 1.32 -10.51 7.70
C HIS A 53 2.79 -10.10 7.65
N ALA A 54 3.06 -8.94 7.05
CA ALA A 54 4.41 -8.40 6.97
C ALA A 54 4.84 -7.78 8.32
N PRO A 55 6.06 -8.07 8.81
CA PRO A 55 6.60 -7.46 10.02
C PRO A 55 7.23 -6.10 9.74
N MET A 56 7.65 -5.40 10.80
CA MET A 56 8.67 -4.35 10.67
C MET A 56 10.02 -4.98 10.28
N PRO A 57 10.84 -4.30 9.46
CA PRO A 57 12.18 -4.78 9.17
C PRO A 57 13.06 -4.74 10.43
N GLY A 58 13.98 -5.70 10.53
CA GLY A 58 15.00 -5.73 11.57
C GLY A 58 16.08 -4.65 11.37
N PRO A 59 16.83 -4.29 12.42
CA PRO A 59 17.77 -3.16 12.41
C PRO A 59 18.95 -3.29 11.43
N HIS A 60 19.27 -4.51 10.99
CA HIS A 60 20.35 -4.80 10.04
C HIS A 60 19.87 -5.68 8.88
N GLU A 61 18.57 -5.65 8.63
CA GLU A 61 17.97 -6.43 7.57
C GLU A 61 18.29 -5.84 6.20
N LYS A 62 18.52 -6.70 5.22
CA LYS A 62 18.87 -6.26 3.87
C LYS A 62 17.63 -5.75 3.15
N MET A 63 17.71 -4.51 2.65
CA MET A 63 16.73 -3.99 1.70
C MET A 63 16.92 -4.66 0.34
N LEU A 64 15.85 -5.21 -0.21
CA LEU A 64 15.84 -5.91 -1.49
C LEU A 64 15.45 -5.00 -2.65
N GLY A 65 14.63 -3.98 -2.39
CA GLY A 65 14.21 -3.02 -3.41
C GLY A 65 13.05 -2.15 -2.96
N GLY A 66 12.38 -1.51 -3.91
CA GLY A 66 11.13 -0.78 -3.69
C GLY A 66 9.95 -1.47 -4.36
N HIS A 67 8.77 -1.36 -3.78
CA HIS A 67 7.53 -1.89 -4.35
C HIS A 67 6.38 -0.89 -4.19
N CYS A 68 5.39 -0.97 -5.09
CA CYS A 68 4.22 -0.12 -5.09
C CYS A 68 2.94 -0.95 -5.05
N VAL A 69 2.05 -0.60 -4.12
CA VAL A 69 0.83 -1.35 -3.80
C VAL A 69 -0.34 -0.40 -3.51
N LEU A 70 -1.55 -0.95 -3.43
CA LEU A 70 -2.76 -0.18 -3.16
C LEU A 70 -3.21 -0.41 -1.71
N ALA A 71 -3.23 0.63 -0.88
CA ALA A 71 -3.89 0.61 0.41
C ALA A 71 -5.41 0.65 0.22
N VAL A 72 -6.11 -0.31 0.83
CA VAL A 72 -7.56 -0.52 0.66
C VAL A 72 -8.33 -0.52 1.98
N GLY A 73 -7.63 -0.55 3.11
CA GLY A 73 -8.27 -0.55 4.42
C GLY A 73 -7.25 -0.43 5.56
N TYR A 74 -7.75 -0.47 6.78
CA TYR A 74 -6.95 -0.44 8.00
C TYR A 74 -7.70 -1.17 9.13
N ASN A 75 -6.97 -1.60 10.15
CA ASN A 75 -7.53 -2.21 11.35
C ASN A 75 -6.88 -1.62 12.59
N ASP A 76 -7.67 -0.95 13.42
CA ASP A 76 -7.18 -0.28 14.62
C ASP A 76 -6.92 -1.20 15.80
N ALA A 77 -7.60 -2.35 15.88
CA ALA A 77 -7.32 -3.34 16.91
C ALA A 77 -5.93 -3.96 16.73
N HIS A 78 -5.47 -4.12 15.48
CA HIS A 78 -4.18 -4.70 15.15
C HIS A 78 -3.12 -3.68 14.67
N GLN A 79 -3.49 -2.39 14.60
CA GLN A 79 -2.63 -1.30 14.14
C GLN A 79 -1.92 -1.56 12.81
N HIS A 80 -2.65 -2.01 11.80
CA HIS A 80 -2.12 -2.25 10.46
C HIS A 80 -2.97 -1.65 9.33
N PHE A 81 -2.33 -1.36 8.21
CA PHE A 81 -3.00 -1.12 6.94
C PHE A 81 -3.22 -2.44 6.22
N ILE A 82 -4.29 -2.52 5.42
CA ILE A 82 -4.59 -3.64 4.52
C ILE A 82 -4.27 -3.18 3.11
N LEU A 83 -3.42 -3.93 2.42
CA LEU A 83 -2.88 -3.57 1.11
C LEU A 83 -3.13 -4.69 0.11
N ARG A 84 -3.44 -4.30 -1.11
CA ARG A 84 -3.59 -5.19 -2.26
C ARG A 84 -2.26 -5.27 -3.01
N ASN A 85 -1.72 -6.47 -3.12
CA ASN A 85 -0.53 -6.77 -3.90
C ASN A 85 -0.89 -7.08 -5.36
N SER A 86 0.14 -7.23 -6.20
CA SER A 86 0.04 -7.52 -7.64
C SER A 86 0.66 -8.87 -8.03
N TRP A 87 0.83 -9.79 -7.06
CA TRP A 87 1.52 -11.08 -7.24
C TRP A 87 0.57 -12.29 -7.35
N GLY A 88 -0.69 -12.04 -7.68
CA GLY A 88 -1.72 -13.08 -7.82
C GLY A 88 -2.38 -13.48 -6.50
N THR A 89 -3.47 -14.24 -6.60
CA THR A 89 -4.31 -14.61 -5.45
C THR A 89 -3.71 -15.73 -4.61
N GLY A 90 -2.71 -16.46 -5.12
CA GLY A 90 -2.02 -17.52 -4.37
C GLY A 90 -0.99 -17.00 -3.36
N TRP A 91 -0.81 -15.68 -3.24
CA TRP A 91 0.14 -15.05 -2.32
C TRP A 91 -0.58 -14.29 -1.22
N GLY A 92 -0.09 -14.40 0.02
CA GLY A 92 -0.65 -13.72 1.18
C GLY A 92 -2.10 -14.14 1.46
N MET A 93 -2.93 -13.18 1.82
CA MET A 93 -4.37 -13.36 2.05
C MET A 93 -5.12 -13.11 0.75
N GLU A 94 -5.14 -14.09 -0.16
CA GLU A 94 -5.81 -13.97 -1.47
C GLU A 94 -5.30 -12.80 -2.34
N GLY A 95 -4.01 -12.52 -2.28
CA GLY A 95 -3.35 -11.39 -2.96
C GLY A 95 -3.27 -10.12 -2.11
N TYR A 96 -3.74 -10.15 -0.86
CA TYR A 96 -3.64 -9.05 0.09
C TYR A 96 -2.61 -9.33 1.18
N PHE A 97 -2.17 -8.26 1.84
CA PHE A 97 -1.30 -8.33 3.01
C PHE A 97 -1.55 -7.16 3.94
N THR A 98 -0.94 -7.22 5.11
CA THR A 98 -0.98 -6.14 6.10
C THR A 98 0.41 -5.61 6.38
N LEU A 99 0.54 -4.28 6.51
CA LEU A 99 1.74 -3.62 7.05
C LEU A 99 1.40 -2.89 8.35
N PRO A 100 2.27 -2.93 9.37
CA PRO A 100 2.11 -2.13 10.58
C PRO A 100 1.98 -0.64 10.27
N TYR A 101 1.21 0.11 11.06
CA TYR A 101 1.14 1.57 10.92
C TYR A 101 2.52 2.23 10.99
N SER A 102 3.39 1.76 11.88
CA SER A 102 4.77 2.25 12.01
C SER A 102 5.57 2.13 10.73
N TYR A 103 5.28 1.14 9.88
CA TYR A 103 5.97 0.97 8.59
C TYR A 103 5.65 2.14 7.65
N LEU A 104 4.36 2.47 7.51
CA LEU A 104 3.94 3.52 6.58
C LEU A 104 4.12 4.94 7.13
N LEU A 105 4.37 5.07 8.44
CA LEU A 105 4.63 6.36 9.09
C LEU A 105 6.12 6.68 9.21
N ASP A 106 6.99 5.73 8.89
CA ASP A 106 8.44 5.97 8.80
C ASP A 106 8.79 6.48 7.39
N GLU A 107 9.30 7.72 7.34
CA GLU A 107 9.71 8.40 6.11
C GLU A 107 10.87 7.70 5.38
N ASN A 108 11.62 6.83 6.07
CA ASN A 108 12.70 6.03 5.48
C ASN A 108 12.19 4.72 4.85
N LEU A 109 10.99 4.27 5.23
CA LEU A 109 10.43 2.99 4.80
C LEU A 109 9.35 3.13 3.74
N SER A 110 8.75 4.32 3.60
CA SER A 110 7.64 4.52 2.69
C SER A 110 7.50 5.98 2.24
N THR A 111 6.98 6.16 1.04
CA THR A 111 6.79 7.46 0.41
C THR A 111 5.70 7.38 -0.68
N ASP A 112 5.45 8.50 -1.36
CA ASP A 112 4.60 8.58 -2.55
C ASP A 112 3.17 8.06 -2.36
N PHE A 113 2.49 8.63 -1.38
CA PHE A 113 1.09 8.36 -1.09
C PHE A 113 0.17 9.17 -2.01
N TRP A 114 -0.54 8.50 -2.92
CA TRP A 114 -1.39 9.16 -3.91
C TRP A 114 -2.77 8.52 -4.02
N THR A 115 -3.82 9.34 -4.04
CA THR A 115 -5.18 8.88 -4.30
C THR A 115 -5.71 9.48 -5.60
N ILE A 116 -6.53 8.70 -6.29
CA ILE A 116 -7.26 9.11 -7.49
C ILE A 116 -8.68 9.49 -7.08
N ARG A 117 -9.11 10.68 -7.50
CA ARG A 117 -10.45 11.24 -7.30
C ARG A 117 -11.11 11.44 -8.66
N VAL A 118 -12.26 10.82 -8.86
CA VAL A 118 -13.12 11.16 -10.00
C VAL A 118 -13.92 12.39 -9.61
N VAL A 119 -13.73 13.48 -10.33
CA VAL A 119 -14.62 14.64 -10.23
C VAL A 119 -15.72 14.37 -11.25
N ALA A 120 -16.95 14.17 -10.79
CA ALA A 120 -18.10 14.11 -11.69
C ALA A 120 -18.18 15.43 -12.46
N ALA A 121 -18.36 15.35 -13.78
CA ALA A 121 -18.65 16.51 -14.62
C ALA A 121 -20.07 17.03 -14.36
#